data_AF-A0A9D8TPN2-F1
#
_entry.id   AF-A0A9D8TPN2-F1
#
_cell.length_a   1.000
_cell.length_b   1.000
_cell.length_c   1.000
_cell.angle_alpha   90.00
_cell.angle_beta   90.00
_cell.angle_gamma   90.00
#
_symmetry.space_group_name_H-M   'P 1'
#
loop_
_entity.id
_entity.type
_entity.pdbx_description
1 polymer ?
#
loop_
_entity_poly.entity_id
_entity_poly.type
_entity_poly.pdbx_seq_one_letter_code
_entity_poly.pdbx_strand_id
1 'polypeptide(L)'
;GREKLDADEMKRRLIKLTAVGLEGIEAFYSGFPPAVSAWLVSLAEQYNLLVTAGSDYHGTNKTVALGETGLSAPSEYPEPLRRFLDRFGV
;
A
#
# COMPACT_ATOMS: atom_id res chain seq x y z
N GLY A 1 14.00 -15.48 12.82
CA GLY A 1 12.87 -15.83 11.95
C GLY A 1 11.83 -14.74 12.08
N ARG A 2 11.25 -14.26 10.98
CA ARG A 2 10.20 -13.22 11.08
C ARG A 2 8.91 -13.89 11.47
N GLU A 3 8.50 -13.71 12.72
CA GLU A 3 7.13 -13.98 13.14
C GLU A 3 6.21 -13.06 12.32
N LYS A 4 5.13 -13.61 11.77
CA LYS A 4 4.14 -12.81 11.04
C LYS A 4 3.39 -11.96 12.08
N LEU A 5 3.36 -10.66 11.87
CA LEU A 5 2.52 -9.77 12.69
C LEU A 5 1.06 -10.16 12.45
N ASP A 6 0.30 -10.31 13.54
CA ASP A 6 -1.15 -10.37 13.43
C ASP A 6 -1.72 -8.99 13.04
N ALA A 7 -2.99 -8.99 12.62
CA ALA A 7 -3.64 -7.79 12.13
C ALA A 7 -3.78 -6.69 13.20
N ASP A 8 -3.89 -7.06 14.48
CA ASP A 8 -4.09 -6.09 15.56
C ASP A 8 -2.77 -5.43 15.97
N GLU A 9 -1.67 -6.19 15.99
CA GLU A 9 -0.34 -5.63 16.18
C GLU A 9 0.04 -4.69 15.04
N MET A 10 -0.30 -5.07 13.80
CA MET A 10 -0.08 -4.19 12.65
C MET A 10 -0.86 -2.88 12.79
N LYS A 11 -2.15 -2.92 13.17
CA LYS A 11 -2.95 -1.71 13.43
C LYS A 11 -2.36 -0.86 14.56
N ARG A 12 -1.95 -1.48 15.68
CA ARG A 12 -1.32 -0.76 16.80
C ARG A 12 -0.08 -0.01 16.37
N ARG A 13 0.77 -0.63 15.54
CA ARG A 13 1.97 0.02 15.00
C ARG A 13 1.61 1.13 14.02
N LEU A 14 0.63 0.90 13.14
CA LEU A 14 0.17 1.90 12.20
C LEU A 14 -0.30 3.17 12.92
N ILE A 15 -1.16 3.03 13.93
CA ILE A 15 -1.65 4.16 14.74
C ILE A 15 -0.49 4.93 15.37
N LYS A 16 0.48 4.23 15.96
CA LYS A 16 1.66 4.87 16.58
C LYS A 16 2.49 5.64 15.56
N LEU A 17 2.66 5.11 14.35
CA LEU A 17 3.42 5.75 13.28
C LEU A 17 2.66 6.94 12.69
N THR A 18 1.35 6.82 12.49
CA THR A 18 0.49 7.94 12.07
C THR A 18 0.55 9.08 13.07
N ALA A 19 0.56 8.78 14.38
CA ALA A 19 0.68 9.79 15.43
C ALA A 19 2.00 10.58 15.41
N VAL A 20 3.06 10.06 14.75
CA VAL A 20 4.35 10.73 14.60
C VAL A 20 4.62 11.22 13.17
N GLY A 21 3.61 11.21 12.29
CA GLY A 21 3.68 11.82 10.96
C GLY A 21 3.80 10.86 9.79
N LEU A 22 3.52 9.56 9.96
CA LEU A 22 3.35 8.67 8.79
C LEU A 22 2.15 9.14 7.94
N GLU A 23 2.39 9.43 6.67
CA GLU A 23 1.37 9.98 5.77
C GLU A 23 0.74 8.95 4.82
N GLY A 24 1.35 7.78 4.64
CA GLY A 24 0.88 6.79 3.67
C GLY A 24 1.45 5.39 3.87
N ILE A 25 0.82 4.42 3.21
CA ILE A 25 1.24 3.02 3.18
C ILE A 25 1.18 2.46 1.75
N GLU A 26 2.02 1.47 1.45
CA GLU A 26 1.93 0.71 0.20
C GLU A 26 0.84 -0.36 0.32
N ALA A 27 -0.24 -0.23 -0.46
CA ALA A 27 -1.32 -1.21 -0.49
C ALA A 27 -1.29 -2.10 -1.74
N PHE A 28 -0.56 -1.68 -2.77
CA PHE A 28 -0.47 -2.38 -4.05
C PHE A 28 0.97 -2.78 -4.33
N TYR A 29 1.19 -4.09 -4.25
CA TYR A 29 2.41 -4.79 -4.61
C TYR A 29 1.98 -6.11 -5.24
N SER A 30 2.63 -6.53 -6.33
CA SER A 30 2.23 -7.73 -7.11
C SER A 30 2.22 -9.03 -6.29
N GLY A 31 2.98 -9.10 -5.19
CA GLY A 31 2.97 -10.24 -4.29
C GLY A 31 1.84 -10.22 -3.23
N PHE A 32 1.03 -9.17 -3.16
CA PHE A 32 -0.12 -9.12 -2.24
C PHE A 32 -1.35 -9.82 -2.84
N PRO A 33 -2.00 -10.73 -2.10
CA PRO A 33 -3.34 -11.18 -2.46
C PRO A 33 -4.32 -10.00 -2.49
N PRO A 34 -5.34 -10.01 -3.37
CA PRO A 34 -6.32 -8.92 -3.45
C PRO A 34 -6.98 -8.57 -2.11
N ALA A 35 -7.20 -9.58 -1.25
CA ALA A 35 -7.76 -9.38 0.10
C ALA A 35 -6.84 -8.55 1.01
N VAL A 36 -5.52 -8.68 0.86
CA VAL A 36 -4.55 -7.87 1.62
C VAL A 36 -4.57 -6.43 1.13
N SER A 37 -4.57 -6.19 -0.19
CA SER A 37 -4.69 -4.85 -0.74
C SER A 37 -5.99 -4.16 -0.31
N ALA A 38 -7.13 -4.85 -0.39
CA ALA A 38 -8.41 -4.32 0.06
C ALA A 38 -8.39 -3.96 1.57
N TRP A 39 -7.80 -4.82 2.39
CA TRP A 39 -7.63 -4.56 3.82
C TRP A 39 -6.73 -3.33 4.08
N LEU A 40 -5.59 -3.22 3.41
CA LEU A 40 -4.70 -2.06 3.54
C LEU A 40 -5.35 -0.76 3.07
N VAL A 41 -6.11 -0.79 1.97
CA VAL A 41 -6.90 0.36 1.52
C VAL A 41 -7.91 0.79 2.59
N SER A 42 -8.66 -0.15 3.17
CA SER A 42 -9.63 0.17 4.24
C SER A 42 -8.97 0.79 5.48
N LEU A 43 -7.76 0.33 5.84
CA LEU A 43 -6.99 0.94 6.93
C LEU A 43 -6.54 2.35 6.56
N ALA A 44 -6.09 2.56 5.33
CA ALA A 44 -5.69 3.89 4.86
C ALA A 44 -6.86 4.87 4.89
N GLU A 45 -8.06 4.44 4.49
CA GLU A 45 -9.28 5.23 4.61
C GLU A 45 -9.60 5.55 6.08
N GLN A 46 -9.57 4.54 6.97
CA GLN A 46 -9.87 4.69 8.39
C GLN A 46 -8.93 5.68 9.10
N TYR A 47 -7.65 5.68 8.75
CA TYR A 47 -6.63 6.51 9.39
C TYR A 47 -6.23 7.74 8.56
N ASN A 48 -6.98 8.05 7.50
CA ASN A 48 -6.72 9.16 6.58
C ASN A 48 -5.28 9.18 6.01
N LEU A 49 -4.76 8.00 5.68
CA LEU A 49 -3.47 7.82 5.06
C LEU A 49 -3.60 7.84 3.53
N LEU A 50 -2.50 8.16 2.86
CA LEU A 50 -2.33 7.98 1.42
C LEU A 50 -2.00 6.51 1.10
N VAL A 51 -2.31 6.09 -0.12
CA VAL A 51 -1.90 4.78 -0.63
C VAL A 51 -0.90 4.96 -1.76
N THR A 52 0.13 4.12 -1.75
CA THR A 52 1.10 4.00 -2.85
C THR A 52 1.06 2.61 -3.46
N ALA A 53 1.72 2.49 -4.61
CA ALA A 53 1.88 1.25 -5.36
C ALA A 53 3.32 1.11 -5.86
N GLY A 54 3.88 -0.10 -5.79
CA GLY A 54 5.26 -0.37 -6.17
C GLY A 54 5.42 -1.76 -6.78
N SER A 55 6.21 -1.86 -7.85
CA SER A 55 6.50 -3.15 -8.48
C SER A 55 7.57 -3.94 -7.74
N ASP A 56 8.40 -3.26 -6.94
CA ASP A 56 9.56 -3.84 -6.29
C ASP A 56 10.50 -4.55 -7.30
N TYR A 57 10.59 -4.00 -8.52
CA TYR A 57 11.44 -4.51 -9.60
C TYR A 57 12.93 -4.41 -9.25
N HIS A 58 13.65 -5.52 -9.44
CA HIS A 58 15.08 -5.64 -9.12
C HIS A 58 15.87 -6.28 -10.26
N GLY A 59 15.49 -6.04 -11.51
CA GLY A 59 16.17 -6.65 -12.66
C GLY A 59 15.95 -8.16 -12.71
N THR A 60 17.00 -8.90 -13.01
CA THR A 60 16.97 -10.38 -13.07
C THR A 60 16.82 -11.07 -11.73
N ASN A 61 16.87 -10.33 -10.61
CA ASN A 61 16.73 -10.92 -9.26
C ASN A 61 15.28 -11.24 -8.89
N LYS A 62 14.30 -10.69 -9.63
CA LYS A 62 12.87 -10.95 -9.45
C LYS A 62 12.19 -11.11 -10.79
N THR A 63 11.08 -11.84 -10.80
CA THR A 63 10.29 -12.11 -12.01
C THR A 63 9.21 -11.06 -12.30
N VAL A 64 8.95 -10.15 -11.35
CA VAL A 64 8.00 -9.04 -11.52
C VAL A 64 8.50 -8.10 -12.61
N ALA A 65 7.62 -7.60 -13.48
CA ALA A 65 7.98 -6.60 -14.47
C ALA A 65 8.03 -5.18 -13.86
N LEU A 66 8.82 -4.29 -14.46
CA LEU A 66 8.82 -2.88 -14.05
C LEU A 66 7.42 -2.29 -14.23
N GLY A 67 6.86 -1.75 -13.14
CA GLY A 67 5.51 -1.17 -13.12
C GLY A 67 4.38 -2.17 -12.83
N GLU A 68 4.68 -3.46 -12.66
CA GLU A 68 3.69 -4.46 -12.25
C GLU A 68 3.39 -4.36 -10.74
N THR A 69 2.36 -3.61 -10.38
CA THR A 69 2.00 -3.30 -8.98
C THR A 69 0.77 -4.04 -8.46
N GLY A 70 0.01 -4.70 -9.34
CA GLY A 70 -1.30 -5.28 -9.00
C GLY A 70 -2.45 -4.26 -8.99
N LEU A 71 -2.22 -3.02 -9.44
CA LEU A 71 -3.28 -2.05 -9.66
C LEU A 71 -4.17 -2.46 -10.85
N SER A 72 -5.48 -2.22 -10.71
CA SER A 72 -6.45 -2.29 -11.80
C SER A 72 -6.36 -1.07 -12.72
N ALA A 73 -7.34 -0.87 -13.61
CA ALA A 73 -7.37 0.32 -14.45
C ALA A 73 -7.46 1.62 -13.61
N PRO A 74 -6.97 2.77 -14.10
CA PRO A 74 -7.03 4.05 -13.37
C PRO A 74 -8.44 4.44 -12.90
N SER A 75 -9.48 4.05 -13.65
CA SER A 75 -10.89 4.25 -13.26
C SER A 75 -11.30 3.54 -11.97
N GLU A 76 -10.51 2.57 -11.51
CA GLU A 76 -10.75 1.74 -10.33
C GLU A 76 -9.77 2.05 -9.18
N TYR A 77 -8.90 3.05 -9.33
CA TYR A 77 -7.96 3.43 -8.26
C TYR A 77 -8.73 3.84 -7.00
N PRO A 78 -8.36 3.33 -5.82
CA PRO A 78 -9.04 3.72 -4.58
C PRO A 78 -8.72 5.18 -4.23
N GLU A 79 -9.62 5.80 -3.47
CA GLU A 79 -9.52 7.22 -3.12
C GLU A 79 -8.18 7.61 -2.47
N PRO A 80 -7.63 6.84 -1.50
CA PRO A 80 -6.31 7.14 -0.93
C PRO A 80 -5.16 7.19 -1.94
N LEU A 81 -5.24 6.43 -3.04
CA LEU A 81 -4.26 6.47 -4.12
C LEU A 81 -4.47 7.71 -5.00
N ARG A 82 -5.71 8.04 -5.34
CA ARG A 82 -6.01 9.26 -6.11
C ARG A 82 -5.50 10.51 -5.40
N ARG A 83 -5.73 10.62 -4.09
CA ARG A 83 -5.18 11.71 -3.25
C ARG A 83 -3.66 11.78 -3.28
N PHE A 84 -2.98 10.63 -3.36
CA PHE A 84 -1.52 10.60 -3.49
C PHE A 84 -1.08 11.17 -4.84
N LEU A 85 -1.67 10.70 -5.94
CA LEU A 85 -1.37 11.16 -7.30
C LEU A 85 -1.63 12.67 -7.43
N ASP A 86 -2.77 13.15 -6.95
CA ASP A 86 -3.14 14.58 -6.97
C ASP A 86 -2.17 15.44 -6.14
N ARG A 87 -1.76 14.95 -4.96
CA ARG A 87 -0.87 15.70 -4.05
C ARG A 87 0.53 15.86 -4.62
N PHE A 88 1.04 14.84 -5.31
CA PHE A 88 2.43 14.80 -5.76
C PHE A 88 2.62 15.01 -7.27
N GLY A 89 1.54 15.09 -8.03
CA GLY A 89 1.57 15.39 -9.47
C GLY A 89 2.28 14.31 -10.30
N VAL A 90 2.10 13.04 -9.93
CA VAL A 90 2.69 11.87 -10.59
C VAL A 90 1.69 11.08 -11.41
#